data_AF-A0AAD8EB14-F1
#
_entry.id   AF-A0AAD8EB14-F1
#
_cell.length_a   1.000
_cell.length_b   1.000
_cell.length_c   1.000
_cell.angle_alpha   90.00
_cell.angle_beta   90.00
_cell.angle_gamma   90.00
#
_symmetry.space_group_name_H-M   'P 1'
#
loop_
_entity.id
_entity.type
_entity.pdbx_description
1 polymer ?
#
loop_
_entity_poly.entity_id
_entity_poly.type
_entity_poly.pdbx_seq_one_letter_code
_entity_poly.pdbx_strand_id
1 'polypeptide(L)'
;MMLIADIVLLLVTISYADEELFRADIDPYECSIRPVHNHFKNHGYFFSWEDTRTANLDFSWPEAREFCRSRCMELVSLETKEENEFVKQHIKKGEVKYAWTSGHKCNFAGCNRPDLVPITVYGWFWTGTLTKMPPTTNRLDTDWSNTGGIGVPQPDNREHIQGGLEEECMAFLNNFHNDGIKWHDIACYHRKPFICEDSDELLEEILSNQQITTTRKTMEIDPEPPFPSDISMENVNNKQKYQERLSE
;
A
#
# COMPACT_ATOMS: atom_id res chain seq x y z
N MET A 1 32.29 31.77 -29.56
CA MET A 1 30.82 31.78 -29.36
C MET A 1 30.27 30.35 -29.51
N MET A 2 30.81 29.37 -28.78
CA MET A 2 30.43 27.95 -28.89
C MET A 2 30.86 27.17 -27.62
N LEU A 3 30.44 27.62 -26.44
CA LEU A 3 30.76 26.92 -25.17
C LEU A 3 29.70 27.10 -24.08
N ILE A 4 28.49 27.51 -24.46
CA ILE A 4 27.37 27.75 -23.51
C ILE A 4 26.13 26.93 -23.86
N ALA A 5 26.08 26.30 -25.04
CA ALA A 5 24.93 25.50 -25.47
C ALA A 5 24.97 24.06 -24.91
N ASP A 6 26.15 23.48 -24.72
CA ASP A 6 26.28 22.07 -24.30
C ASP A 6 26.04 21.87 -22.79
N ILE A 7 26.27 22.89 -21.96
CA ILE A 7 26.04 22.83 -20.51
C ILE A 7 24.54 22.88 -20.18
N VAL A 8 23.75 23.60 -20.97
CA VAL A 8 22.30 23.69 -20.76
C VAL A 8 21.60 22.37 -21.14
N LEU A 9 22.11 21.64 -22.14
CA LEU A 9 21.53 20.35 -22.53
C LEU A 9 21.79 19.24 -21.50
N LEU A 10 22.93 19.28 -20.80
CA LEU A 10 23.26 18.33 -19.72
C LEU A 10 22.51 18.60 -18.41
N LEU A 11 22.03 19.82 -18.18
CA LEU A 11 21.22 20.15 -17.00
C LEU A 11 19.74 19.78 -17.19
N VAL A 12 19.24 19.71 -18.43
CA VAL A 12 17.87 19.30 -18.73
C VAL A 12 17.68 17.78 -18.66
N THR A 13 18.74 16.98 -18.80
CA THR A 13 18.64 15.52 -18.66
C THR A 13 18.65 15.03 -17.21
N ILE A 14 19.08 15.86 -16.25
CA ILE A 14 19.11 15.48 -14.82
C ILE A 14 17.76 15.72 -14.12
N SER A 15 16.81 16.42 -14.74
CA SER A 15 15.47 16.65 -14.17
C SER A 15 14.41 15.61 -14.55
N TYR A 16 14.79 14.51 -15.19
CA TYR A 16 13.89 13.37 -15.49
C TYR A 16 14.33 12.09 -14.77
N ALA A 17 15.01 12.21 -13.62
CA ALA A 17 15.10 11.09 -12.69
C ALA A 17 13.72 10.91 -12.05
N ASP A 18 13.16 9.73 -12.24
CA ASP A 18 11.80 9.33 -11.94
C ASP A 18 11.23 9.90 -10.64
N GLU A 19 10.02 10.44 -10.76
CA GLU A 19 9.07 10.57 -9.65
C GLU A 19 8.41 9.20 -9.36
N GLU A 20 9.10 8.08 -9.61
CA GLU A 20 8.82 6.77 -9.01
C GLU A 20 9.47 6.72 -7.62
N LEU A 21 9.06 7.68 -6.79
CA LEU A 21 9.51 7.85 -5.44
C LEU A 21 8.99 6.68 -4.58
N PHE A 22 9.76 5.60 -4.52
CA PHE A 22 9.70 4.56 -3.48
C PHE A 22 8.33 3.87 -3.32
N ARG A 23 7.74 3.34 -4.40
CA ARG A 23 6.85 2.18 -4.23
C ARG A 23 7.81 1.00 -4.01
N ALA A 24 7.97 0.56 -2.77
CA ALA A 24 8.78 -0.62 -2.50
C ALA A 24 8.26 -1.76 -3.39
N ASP A 25 9.15 -2.38 -4.17
CA ASP A 25 8.78 -3.49 -5.04
C ASP A 25 8.13 -4.57 -4.17
N ILE A 26 6.84 -4.82 -4.39
CA ILE A 26 6.10 -5.83 -3.65
C ILE A 26 6.68 -7.20 -4.04
N ASP A 27 7.24 -7.93 -3.07
CA ASP A 27 7.80 -9.26 -3.31
C ASP A 27 6.67 -10.26 -3.56
N PRO A 28 6.59 -10.89 -4.76
CA PRO A 28 5.59 -11.90 -5.04
C PRO A 28 5.62 -13.08 -4.06
N TYR A 29 6.78 -13.39 -3.50
CA TYR A 29 6.91 -14.43 -2.49
C TYR A 29 6.15 -14.07 -1.22
N GLU A 30 6.34 -12.87 -0.67
CA GLU A 30 5.62 -12.38 0.52
C GLU A 30 4.10 -12.39 0.31
N CYS A 31 3.63 -12.03 -0.88
CA CYS A 31 2.21 -12.14 -1.23
C CYS A 31 1.71 -13.59 -1.22
N SER A 32 2.51 -14.54 -1.72
CA SER A 32 2.13 -15.96 -1.82
C SER A 32 2.09 -16.69 -0.47
N ILE A 33 2.91 -16.25 0.49
CA ILE A 33 2.99 -16.83 1.83
C ILE A 33 2.30 -15.97 2.90
N ARG A 34 1.55 -14.93 2.49
CA ARG A 34 0.93 -14.00 3.43
C ARG A 34 0.01 -14.74 4.40
N PRO A 35 0.05 -14.41 5.70
CA PRO A 35 -0.87 -14.97 6.67
C PRO A 35 -2.29 -14.47 6.39
N VAL A 36 -3.23 -15.41 6.30
CA VAL A 36 -4.67 -15.12 6.23
C VAL A 36 -5.35 -15.85 7.38
N HIS A 37 -5.95 -15.09 8.32
CA HIS A 37 -6.57 -15.66 9.52
C HIS A 37 -8.03 -16.03 9.29
N ASN A 38 -8.71 -15.31 8.41
CA ASN A 38 -10.10 -15.57 8.08
C ASN A 38 -10.42 -15.10 6.66
N HIS A 39 -11.60 -15.47 6.17
CA HIS A 39 -12.12 -15.02 4.88
C HIS A 39 -13.53 -14.49 5.06
N PHE A 40 -13.82 -13.38 4.41
CA PHE A 40 -15.18 -12.89 4.26
C PHE A 40 -15.45 -12.70 2.77
N LYS A 41 -16.49 -13.39 2.28
CA LYS A 41 -16.74 -13.55 0.84
C LYS A 41 -15.48 -14.11 0.14
N ASN A 42 -14.90 -13.35 -0.78
CA ASN A 42 -13.75 -13.78 -1.59
C ASN A 42 -12.42 -13.17 -1.14
N HIS A 43 -12.41 -12.37 -0.07
CA HIS A 43 -11.19 -11.72 0.42
C HIS A 43 -10.66 -12.41 1.68
N GLY A 44 -9.34 -12.57 1.75
CA GLY A 44 -8.63 -12.94 2.96
C GLY A 44 -8.41 -11.74 3.88
N TYR A 45 -8.47 -11.97 5.20
CA TYR A 45 -8.25 -10.96 6.23
C TYR A 45 -7.13 -11.37 7.17
N PHE A 46 -6.29 -10.40 7.50
CA PHE A 46 -5.23 -10.50 8.49
C PHE A 46 -5.55 -9.59 9.67
N PHE A 47 -5.50 -10.15 10.86
CA PHE A 47 -5.70 -9.44 12.12
C PHE A 47 -4.39 -9.42 12.89
N SER A 48 -3.76 -8.25 13.03
CA SER A 48 -2.41 -8.13 13.63
C SER A 48 -2.30 -8.73 15.04
N TRP A 49 -3.38 -8.75 15.83
CA TRP A 49 -3.41 -9.34 17.16
C TRP A 49 -3.54 -10.88 17.16
N GLU A 50 -3.90 -11.50 16.04
CA GLU A 50 -4.02 -12.96 15.92
C GLU A 50 -2.72 -13.62 15.40
N ASP A 51 -1.81 -12.87 14.78
CA ASP A 51 -0.50 -13.38 14.33
C ASP A 51 0.57 -13.20 15.41
N THR A 52 1.26 -14.28 15.73
CA THR A 52 2.30 -14.30 16.79
C THR A 52 3.44 -13.31 16.60
N ARG A 53 3.74 -12.91 15.36
CA ARG A 53 4.82 -11.96 15.01
C ARG A 53 4.40 -10.51 15.19
N THR A 54 3.10 -10.22 15.07
CA THR A 54 2.54 -8.85 15.17
C THR A 54 1.68 -8.62 16.41
N ALA A 55 1.40 -9.65 17.21
CA ALA A 55 0.45 -9.56 18.33
C ALA A 55 0.78 -8.49 19.39
N ASN A 56 2.05 -8.08 19.49
CA ASN A 56 2.52 -7.04 20.42
C ASN A 56 3.06 -5.80 19.69
N LEU A 57 2.73 -5.63 18.41
CA LEU A 57 3.17 -4.51 17.60
C LEU A 57 2.00 -3.56 17.35
N ASP A 58 2.22 -2.30 17.71
CA ASP A 58 1.34 -1.20 17.36
C ASP A 58 2.03 -0.33 16.31
N PHE A 59 1.35 -0.04 15.21
CA PHE A 59 1.86 0.76 14.09
C PHE A 59 1.09 2.08 13.97
N SER A 60 1.77 3.13 13.50
CA SER A 60 1.10 4.29 12.92
C SER A 60 0.30 3.87 11.68
N TRP A 61 -0.67 4.67 11.27
CA TRP A 61 -1.47 4.35 10.09
C TRP A 61 -0.64 4.09 8.81
N PRO A 62 0.35 4.94 8.43
CA PRO A 62 1.17 4.68 7.24
C PRO A 62 2.04 3.42 7.38
N GLU A 63 2.61 3.15 8.57
CA GLU A 63 3.36 1.90 8.83
C GLU A 63 2.47 0.67 8.69
N ALA A 64 1.23 0.73 9.19
CA ALA A 64 0.24 -0.35 9.09
C ALA A 64 -0.16 -0.59 7.63
N ARG A 65 -0.39 0.47 6.86
CA ARG A 65 -0.69 0.37 5.43
C ARG A 65 0.46 -0.26 4.66
N GLU A 66 1.70 0.17 4.91
CA GLU A 66 2.88 -0.41 4.26
C GLU A 66 3.05 -1.91 4.60
N PHE A 67 2.78 -2.28 5.85
CA PHE A 67 2.79 -3.69 6.25
C PHE A 67 1.78 -4.53 5.45
N CYS A 68 0.56 -4.02 5.23
CA CYS A 68 -0.44 -4.73 4.43
C CYS A 68 -0.02 -4.80 2.95
N ARG A 69 0.43 -3.68 2.39
CA ARG A 69 0.79 -3.57 0.96
C ARG A 69 1.96 -4.45 0.56
N SER A 70 2.97 -4.58 1.43
CA SER A 70 4.09 -5.53 1.23
C SER A 70 3.66 -7.01 1.16
N ARG A 71 2.38 -7.32 1.41
CA ARG A 71 1.79 -8.66 1.37
C ARG A 71 0.62 -8.76 0.40
N CYS A 72 0.51 -7.87 -0.59
CA CYS A 72 -0.62 -7.79 -1.52
C CYS A 72 -1.99 -7.66 -0.81
N MET A 73 -1.99 -7.02 0.34
CA MET A 73 -3.18 -6.63 1.06
C MET A 73 -3.23 -5.10 1.14
N GLU A 74 -4.36 -4.56 1.53
CA GLU A 74 -4.49 -3.17 1.98
C GLU A 74 -4.97 -3.16 3.42
N LEU A 75 -4.99 -1.98 4.06
CA LEU A 75 -5.79 -1.86 5.28
C LEU A 75 -7.26 -2.18 4.94
N VAL A 76 -8.00 -2.72 5.90
CA VAL A 76 -9.39 -3.16 5.67
C VAL A 76 -10.30 -1.99 5.27
N SER A 77 -11.13 -2.22 4.27
CA SER A 77 -12.18 -1.28 3.83
C SER A 77 -13.54 -1.82 4.27
N LEU A 78 -14.40 -1.00 4.89
CA LEU A 78 -15.66 -1.48 5.48
C LEU A 78 -16.84 -1.00 4.64
N GLU A 79 -16.97 -1.58 3.44
CA GLU A 79 -17.90 -1.09 2.42
C GLU A 79 -19.34 -1.60 2.65
N THR A 80 -19.50 -2.67 3.44
CA THR A 80 -20.81 -3.25 3.76
C THR A 80 -21.04 -3.43 5.26
N LYS A 81 -22.31 -3.44 5.68
CA LYS A 81 -22.68 -3.66 7.09
C LYS A 81 -22.25 -5.03 7.58
N GLU A 82 -22.38 -6.04 6.73
CA GLU A 82 -22.01 -7.42 7.04
C GLU A 82 -20.50 -7.57 7.27
N GLU A 83 -19.69 -6.89 6.46
CA GLU A 83 -18.23 -6.82 6.62
C GLU A 83 -17.83 -6.06 7.89
N ASN A 84 -18.46 -4.91 8.15
CA ASN A 84 -18.25 -4.16 9.38
C ASN A 84 -18.53 -5.02 10.63
N GLU A 85 -19.65 -5.75 10.64
CA GLU A 85 -19.99 -6.64 11.76
C GLU A 85 -19.07 -7.87 11.84
N PHE A 86 -18.64 -8.43 10.71
CA PHE A 86 -17.62 -9.48 10.66
C PHE A 86 -16.33 -9.02 11.37
N VAL A 87 -15.81 -7.83 11.03
CA VAL A 87 -14.61 -7.29 11.67
C VAL A 87 -14.84 -7.00 13.17
N LYS A 88 -16.00 -6.45 13.54
CA LYS A 88 -16.34 -6.19 14.95
C LYS A 88 -16.39 -7.45 15.80
N GLN A 89 -16.80 -8.59 15.23
CA GLN A 89 -16.76 -9.87 15.94
C GLN A 89 -15.32 -10.29 16.29
N HIS A 90 -14.36 -10.08 15.38
CA HIS A 90 -12.95 -10.34 15.65
C HIS A 90 -12.37 -9.37 16.69
N ILE A 91 -12.68 -8.07 16.60
CA ILE A 91 -12.28 -7.07 17.60
C ILE A 91 -12.81 -7.45 18.99
N LYS A 92 -14.09 -7.82 19.07
CA LYS A 92 -14.72 -8.23 20.33
C LYS A 92 -14.10 -9.51 20.88
N LYS A 93 -13.88 -10.52 20.03
CA LYS A 93 -13.30 -11.81 20.42
C LYS A 93 -11.86 -11.66 20.93
N GLY A 94 -11.06 -10.80 20.29
CA GLY A 94 -9.69 -10.51 20.70
C GLY A 94 -9.57 -9.49 21.83
N GLU A 95 -10.69 -8.97 22.34
CA GLU A 95 -10.74 -7.88 23.34
C GLU A 95 -9.87 -6.67 22.94
N VAL A 96 -9.81 -6.39 21.64
CA VAL A 96 -8.95 -5.36 21.06
C VAL A 96 -9.56 -3.99 21.33
N LYS A 97 -8.78 -3.08 21.90
CA LYS A 97 -9.26 -1.74 22.30
C LYS A 97 -9.53 -0.83 21.12
N TYR A 98 -8.73 -0.95 20.07
CA TYR A 98 -8.81 -0.14 18.86
C TYR A 98 -8.04 -0.81 17.74
N ALA A 99 -8.41 -0.55 16.48
CA ALA A 99 -7.70 -1.08 15.33
C ALA A 99 -7.80 -0.14 14.13
N TRP A 100 -6.69 0.03 13.40
CA TRP A 100 -6.66 0.80 12.15
C TRP A 100 -7.47 0.12 11.04
N THR A 101 -8.07 0.97 10.20
CA THR A 101 -8.76 0.62 8.94
C THR A 101 -8.18 1.48 7.81
N SER A 102 -8.60 1.26 6.57
CA SER A 102 -8.14 2.05 5.42
C SER A 102 -8.81 3.42 5.28
N GLY A 103 -9.75 3.75 6.17
CA GLY A 103 -10.47 5.01 6.08
C GLY A 103 -9.55 6.21 6.27
N HIS A 104 -9.56 7.12 5.31
CA HIS A 104 -8.74 8.33 5.32
C HIS A 104 -9.52 9.53 4.79
N LYS A 105 -9.23 10.71 5.33
CA LYS A 105 -9.75 11.99 4.86
C LYS A 105 -8.93 12.46 3.66
N CYS A 106 -9.59 12.87 2.59
CA CYS A 106 -8.96 13.36 1.38
C CYS A 106 -8.52 14.81 1.60
N ASN A 107 -7.30 15.00 2.09
CA ASN A 107 -6.71 16.32 2.33
C ASN A 107 -5.28 16.46 1.75
N PHE A 108 -4.95 15.61 0.78
CA PHE A 108 -3.70 15.66 0.01
C PHE A 108 -3.93 16.22 -1.41
N ALA A 109 -2.85 16.38 -2.17
CA ALA A 109 -2.90 16.87 -3.54
C ALA A 109 -3.85 16.02 -4.41
N GLY A 110 -4.75 16.66 -5.15
CA GLY A 110 -5.79 15.98 -5.94
C GLY A 110 -7.16 15.91 -5.27
N CYS A 111 -7.28 16.23 -3.99
CA CYS A 111 -8.57 16.29 -3.28
C CYS A 111 -9.38 17.58 -3.51
N ASN A 112 -8.89 18.51 -4.33
CA ASN A 112 -9.60 19.75 -4.71
C ASN A 112 -10.73 19.47 -5.70
N ARG A 113 -11.73 18.68 -5.29
CA ARG A 113 -12.89 18.32 -6.11
C ARG A 113 -14.20 18.86 -5.54
N PRO A 114 -15.12 19.40 -6.37
CA PRO A 114 -16.39 19.95 -5.89
C PRO A 114 -17.27 18.93 -5.14
N ASP A 115 -17.19 17.65 -5.50
CA ASP A 115 -18.00 16.61 -4.87
C ASP A 115 -17.52 16.22 -3.47
N LEU A 116 -16.32 16.65 -3.07
CA LEU A 116 -15.74 16.39 -1.76
C LEU A 116 -16.02 17.53 -0.77
N VAL A 117 -16.75 18.59 -1.15
CA VAL A 117 -16.94 19.78 -0.33
C VAL A 117 -18.28 19.76 0.44
N PRO A 118 -18.31 19.98 1.77
CA PRO A 118 -17.16 20.16 2.65
C PRO A 118 -16.42 18.84 2.93
N ILE A 119 -15.08 18.92 2.99
CA ILE A 119 -14.18 17.75 3.14
C ILE A 119 -14.49 16.96 4.40
N THR A 120 -14.89 17.63 5.49
CA THR A 120 -15.27 16.98 6.75
C THR A 120 -16.51 16.09 6.62
N VAL A 121 -17.35 16.28 5.59
CA VAL A 121 -18.57 15.50 5.37
C VAL A 121 -18.43 14.52 4.21
N TYR A 122 -17.89 14.97 3.08
CA TYR A 122 -17.84 14.17 1.84
C TYR A 122 -16.43 13.72 1.47
N GLY A 123 -15.41 14.12 2.22
CA GLY A 123 -14.00 13.90 1.89
C GLY A 123 -13.44 12.57 2.39
N TRP A 124 -14.23 11.64 2.94
CA TRP A 124 -13.73 10.36 3.44
C TRP A 124 -13.80 9.27 2.38
N PHE A 125 -12.80 8.41 2.34
CA PHE A 125 -12.70 7.31 1.39
C PHE A 125 -11.93 6.13 1.99
N TRP A 126 -12.17 4.94 1.45
CA TRP A 126 -11.41 3.74 1.74
C TRP A 126 -10.16 3.75 0.87
N THR A 127 -8.98 3.92 1.46
CA THR A 127 -7.72 3.93 0.69
C THR A 127 -7.39 2.56 0.09
N GLY A 128 -7.97 1.48 0.62
CA GLY A 128 -7.72 0.12 0.14
C GLY A 128 -8.43 -0.20 -1.18
N THR A 129 -9.64 0.34 -1.40
CA THR A 129 -10.43 0.16 -2.64
C THR A 129 -10.56 1.43 -3.48
N LEU A 130 -10.06 2.55 -2.96
CA LEU A 130 -10.24 3.91 -3.50
C LEU A 130 -11.71 4.34 -3.62
N THR A 131 -12.61 3.67 -2.89
CA THR A 131 -14.05 3.98 -2.86
C THR A 131 -14.33 5.14 -1.93
N LYS A 132 -15.07 6.15 -2.42
CA LYS A 132 -15.60 7.24 -1.61
C LYS A 132 -16.63 6.72 -0.59
N MET A 133 -16.48 7.09 0.68
CA MET A 133 -17.46 6.76 1.71
C MET A 133 -18.76 7.56 1.54
N PRO A 134 -19.90 7.05 2.03
CA PRO A 134 -21.09 7.87 2.22
C PRO A 134 -20.78 9.11 3.07
N PRO A 135 -21.61 10.17 2.99
CA PRO A 135 -21.44 11.35 3.81
C PRO A 135 -21.33 10.97 5.28
N THR A 136 -20.43 11.59 6.03
CA THR A 136 -20.22 11.22 7.44
C THR A 136 -21.48 11.39 8.29
N THR A 137 -22.44 12.22 7.87
CA THR A 137 -23.76 12.37 8.50
C THR A 137 -24.70 11.18 8.30
N ASN A 138 -24.43 10.25 7.37
CA ASN A 138 -25.24 9.04 7.17
C ASN A 138 -24.93 8.00 8.25
N ARG A 139 -25.71 7.98 9.34
CA ARG A 139 -25.57 7.00 10.44
C ARG A 139 -26.30 5.67 10.21
N LEU A 140 -27.04 5.54 9.11
CA LEU A 140 -27.78 4.32 8.81
C LEU A 140 -26.88 3.30 8.12
N ASP A 141 -26.00 3.77 7.24
CA ASP A 141 -25.14 2.92 6.40
C ASP A 141 -23.67 2.96 6.78
N THR A 142 -23.30 3.78 7.76
CA THR A 142 -21.94 3.86 8.32
C THR A 142 -21.96 3.58 9.81
N ASP A 143 -20.80 3.26 10.38
CA ASP A 143 -20.66 2.96 11.81
C ASP A 143 -19.86 4.03 12.58
N TRP A 144 -19.81 5.24 12.04
CA TRP A 144 -19.30 6.42 12.75
C TRP A 144 -20.02 6.62 14.09
N SER A 145 -19.25 6.89 15.14
CA SER A 145 -19.83 7.10 16.46
C SER A 145 -20.73 8.34 16.53
N ASN A 146 -21.78 8.25 17.34
CA ASN A 146 -22.64 9.39 17.69
C ASN A 146 -22.06 10.24 18.84
N THR A 147 -20.89 9.90 19.36
CA THR A 147 -20.21 10.58 20.46
C THR A 147 -18.68 10.51 20.27
N GLY A 148 -17.93 11.14 21.17
CA GLY A 148 -16.47 11.22 21.07
C GLY A 148 -15.86 11.84 22.33
N GLY A 149 -14.57 12.15 22.28
CA GLY A 149 -13.82 12.70 23.42
C GLY A 149 -14.33 14.06 23.92
N ILE A 150 -15.08 14.80 23.10
CA ILE A 150 -15.73 16.07 23.46
C ILE A 150 -17.27 15.97 23.45
N GLY A 151 -17.83 14.76 23.40
CA GLY A 151 -19.28 14.54 23.45
C GLY A 151 -20.04 14.92 22.17
N VAL A 152 -19.35 14.96 21.02
CA VAL A 152 -19.97 15.24 19.71
C VAL A 152 -19.79 14.03 18.76
N PRO A 153 -20.64 13.89 17.73
CA PRO A 153 -20.52 12.78 16.77
C PRO A 153 -19.24 12.83 15.95
N GLN A 154 -18.73 11.66 15.57
CA GLN A 154 -17.54 11.50 14.73
C GLN A 154 -17.87 11.66 13.23
N PRO A 155 -16.90 12.05 12.39
CA PRO A 155 -15.57 12.50 12.75
C PRO A 155 -15.60 13.92 13.36
N ASP A 156 -14.89 14.14 14.46
CA ASP A 156 -14.96 15.40 15.24
C ASP A 156 -13.69 16.26 15.17
N ASN A 157 -12.59 15.74 14.61
CA ASN A 157 -11.29 16.39 14.50
C ASN A 157 -10.85 17.05 15.82
N ARG A 158 -11.20 16.44 16.95
CA ARG A 158 -10.97 16.90 18.31
C ARG A 158 -9.51 17.22 18.57
N GLU A 159 -8.57 16.37 18.16
CA GLU A 159 -7.15 16.60 18.45
C GLU A 159 -6.67 17.93 17.85
N HIS A 160 -7.08 18.21 16.61
CA HIS A 160 -6.77 19.48 15.95
C HIS A 160 -7.40 20.69 16.65
N ILE A 161 -8.67 20.58 17.06
CA ILE A 161 -9.37 21.62 17.81
C ILE A 161 -8.64 21.93 19.13
N GLN A 162 -7.96 20.94 19.71
CA GLN A 162 -7.18 21.06 20.94
C GLN A 162 -5.71 21.50 20.71
N GLY A 163 -5.36 21.86 19.46
CA GLY A 163 -4.01 22.34 19.10
C GLY A 163 -3.03 21.25 18.66
N GLY A 164 -3.51 20.03 18.43
CA GLY A 164 -2.73 18.93 17.87
C GLY A 164 -2.87 18.81 16.35
N LEU A 165 -2.56 17.62 15.84
CA LEU A 165 -2.63 17.31 14.40
C LEU A 165 -4.07 17.01 13.98
N GLU A 166 -4.34 17.10 12.67
CA GLU A 166 -5.63 16.67 12.12
C GLU A 166 -5.85 15.16 12.28
N GLU A 167 -7.10 14.81 12.58
CA GLU A 167 -7.58 13.44 12.65
C GLU A 167 -8.04 13.02 11.26
N GLU A 168 -7.08 12.54 10.47
CA GLU A 168 -7.25 12.24 9.05
C GLU A 168 -7.44 10.75 8.80
N CYS A 169 -7.12 9.90 9.78
CA CYS A 169 -7.20 8.45 9.67
C CYS A 169 -8.40 7.91 10.46
N MET A 170 -8.94 6.76 10.07
CA MET A 170 -10.08 6.15 10.73
C MET A 170 -9.71 4.83 11.43
N ALA A 171 -10.12 4.69 12.68
CA ALA A 171 -9.98 3.47 13.46
C ALA A 171 -11.32 3.02 14.03
N PHE A 172 -11.43 1.71 14.26
CA PHE A 172 -12.35 1.21 15.27
C PHE A 172 -11.86 1.58 16.67
N LEU A 173 -12.77 2.05 17.52
CA LEU A 173 -12.60 2.10 18.97
C LEU A 173 -13.62 1.17 19.61
N ASN A 174 -13.17 0.29 20.50
CA ASN A 174 -14.01 -0.68 21.18
C ASN A 174 -14.54 -0.12 22.49
N ASN A 175 -15.76 0.43 22.42
CA ASN A 175 -16.55 0.92 23.55
C ASN A 175 -15.84 1.98 24.42
N PHE A 176 -14.96 2.78 23.81
CA PHE A 176 -14.17 3.80 24.50
C PHE A 176 -15.05 4.95 25.04
N HIS A 177 -16.18 5.22 24.38
CA HIS A 177 -17.12 6.27 24.75
C HIS A 177 -18.50 5.71 25.17
N ASN A 178 -18.54 4.44 25.59
CA ASN A 178 -19.75 3.72 26.00
C ASN A 178 -20.83 3.67 24.90
N ASP A 179 -20.38 3.48 23.66
CA ASP A 179 -21.13 3.56 22.41
C ASP A 179 -20.98 2.30 21.53
N GLY A 180 -20.34 1.26 22.06
CA GLY A 180 -20.02 0.03 21.36
C GLY A 180 -18.73 0.12 20.53
N ILE A 181 -18.53 -0.83 19.62
CA ILE A 181 -17.40 -0.77 18.68
C ILE A 181 -17.83 0.12 17.50
N LYS A 182 -17.17 1.28 17.35
CA LYS A 182 -17.56 2.34 16.40
C LYS A 182 -16.35 2.94 15.68
N TRP A 183 -16.59 3.63 14.57
CA TRP A 183 -15.55 4.37 13.83
C TRP A 183 -15.32 5.74 14.44
N HIS A 184 -14.05 6.11 14.55
CA HIS A 184 -13.57 7.40 15.02
C HIS A 184 -12.48 7.90 14.10
N ASP A 185 -12.44 9.21 13.85
CA ASP A 185 -11.27 9.84 13.27
C ASP A 185 -10.20 9.97 14.34
N ILE A 186 -8.96 9.69 13.96
CA ILE A 186 -7.80 9.70 14.85
C ILE A 186 -6.60 10.22 14.06
N ALA A 187 -5.72 10.98 14.71
CA ALA A 187 -4.50 11.43 14.08
C ALA A 187 -3.61 10.23 13.69
N CYS A 188 -3.09 10.24 12.47
CA CYS A 188 -2.48 9.06 11.84
C CYS A 188 -1.19 8.56 12.53
N TYR A 189 -0.56 9.39 13.38
CA TYR A 189 0.66 9.03 14.11
C TYR A 189 0.41 8.11 15.32
N HIS A 190 -0.83 8.03 15.80
CA HIS A 190 -1.17 7.15 16.93
C HIS A 190 -0.81 5.71 16.59
N ARG A 191 -0.32 4.95 17.56
CA ARG A 191 0.09 3.57 17.33
C ARG A 191 -1.03 2.62 17.74
N LYS A 192 -1.41 1.70 16.86
CA LYS A 192 -2.50 0.75 17.09
C LYS A 192 -2.23 -0.61 16.41
N PRO A 193 -2.91 -1.67 16.85
CA PRO A 193 -3.13 -2.83 16.01
C PRO A 193 -3.87 -2.41 14.74
N PHE A 194 -3.77 -3.24 13.71
CA PHE A 194 -4.34 -2.98 12.39
C PHE A 194 -4.90 -4.26 11.79
N ILE A 195 -5.69 -4.08 10.73
CA ILE A 195 -6.40 -5.14 10.02
C ILE A 195 -6.07 -4.97 8.54
N CYS A 196 -5.57 -6.03 7.91
CA CYS A 196 -5.40 -6.05 6.46
C CYS A 196 -6.50 -6.89 5.80
N GLU A 197 -6.78 -6.56 4.55
CA GLU A 197 -7.71 -7.24 3.65
C GLU A 197 -7.01 -7.45 2.31
N ASP A 198 -7.23 -8.58 1.66
CA ASP A 198 -6.72 -8.82 0.30
C ASP A 198 -7.01 -7.64 -0.63
N SER A 199 -6.02 -7.25 -1.43
CA SER A 199 -6.19 -6.22 -2.44
C SER A 199 -6.17 -6.86 -3.82
N ASP A 200 -7.33 -6.90 -4.48
CA ASP A 200 -7.45 -7.41 -5.84
C ASP A 200 -6.47 -6.69 -6.79
N GLU A 201 -6.34 -5.36 -6.67
CA GLU A 201 -5.41 -4.56 -7.47
C GLU A 201 -3.96 -5.04 -7.31
N LEU A 202 -3.48 -5.23 -6.07
CA LEU A 202 -2.09 -5.65 -5.83
C LEU A 202 -1.86 -7.11 -6.22
N LEU A 203 -2.85 -7.97 -6.02
CA LEU A 203 -2.79 -9.37 -6.43
C LEU A 203 -2.73 -9.48 -7.96
N GLU A 204 -3.55 -8.73 -8.69
CA GLU A 204 -3.54 -8.68 -10.15
C GLU A 204 -2.23 -8.07 -10.69
N GLU A 205 -1.71 -7.01 -10.07
CA GLU A 205 -0.43 -6.37 -10.41
C GLU A 205 0.72 -7.41 -10.39
N ILE A 206 0.81 -8.20 -9.32
CA ILE A 206 1.85 -9.21 -9.17
C ILE A 206 1.69 -10.37 -10.16
N LEU A 207 0.46 -10.83 -10.39
CA LEU A 207 0.18 -11.90 -11.37
C LEU A 207 0.58 -11.46 -12.79
N SER A 208 0.28 -10.21 -13.17
CA SER A 208 0.67 -9.64 -14.46
C SER A 208 2.20 -9.54 -14.59
N ASN A 209 2.89 -9.04 -13.57
CA ASN A 209 4.35 -8.89 -13.57
C ASN A 209 5.09 -10.24 -13.68
N GLN A 210 4.56 -11.29 -13.05
CA GLN A 210 5.09 -12.65 -13.17
C GLN A 210 4.89 -13.22 -14.59
N GLN A 211 3.76 -12.95 -15.25
CA GLN A 211 3.53 -13.36 -16.64
C GLN A 211 4.46 -12.64 -17.62
N ILE A 212 4.70 -11.34 -17.45
CA ILE A 212 5.65 -10.57 -18.27
C ILE A 212 7.07 -11.12 -18.10
N THR A 213 7.50 -11.37 -16.87
CA THR A 213 8.84 -11.93 -16.57
C THR A 213 9.02 -13.32 -17.20
N THR A 214 8.00 -14.17 -17.09
CA THR A 214 8.01 -15.50 -17.72
C THR A 214 8.09 -15.39 -19.23
N THR A 215 7.31 -14.48 -19.84
CA THR A 215 7.29 -14.25 -21.28
C THR A 215 8.65 -13.76 -21.78
N ARG A 216 9.27 -12.78 -21.11
CA ARG A 216 10.63 -12.30 -21.42
C ARG A 216 11.66 -13.42 -21.33
N LYS A 217 11.61 -14.23 -20.26
CA LYS A 217 12.50 -15.38 -20.08
C LYS A 217 12.31 -16.45 -21.17
N THR A 218 11.08 -16.66 -21.67
CA THR A 218 10.83 -17.57 -22.79
C THR A 218 11.27 -17.01 -24.14
N MET A 219 11.31 -15.69 -24.31
CA MET A 219 11.78 -15.03 -25.53
C MET A 219 13.32 -14.88 -25.58
N GLU A 220 14.01 -15.00 -24.44
CA GLU A 220 15.48 -14.98 -24.37
C GLU A 220 16.14 -16.38 -24.51
N ILE A 221 15.36 -17.45 -24.62
CA ILE A 221 15.87 -18.81 -24.89
C ILE A 221 15.75 -19.07 -26.41
N ASP A 222 16.62 -18.43 -27.20
CA ASP A 222 16.91 -18.92 -28.55
C ASP A 222 17.83 -20.15 -28.43
N PRO A 223 17.58 -21.26 -29.16
CA PRO A 223 18.51 -22.37 -29.18
C PRO A 223 19.84 -21.91 -29.79
N GLU A 224 20.92 -22.10 -29.04
CA GLU A 224 22.28 -21.88 -29.52
C GLU A 224 22.43 -22.58 -30.89
N PRO A 225 22.88 -21.88 -31.95
CA PRO A 225 22.99 -22.50 -33.26
C PRO A 225 23.94 -23.69 -33.18
N PRO A 226 23.66 -24.81 -33.90
CA PRO A 226 24.48 -26.00 -33.81
C PRO A 226 25.92 -25.66 -34.18
N PHE A 227 26.85 -25.98 -33.29
CA PHE A 227 28.28 -25.91 -33.56
C PHE A 227 28.58 -26.61 -34.89
N PRO A 228 29.22 -25.93 -35.86
CA PRO A 228 29.65 -26.59 -37.08
C PRO A 228 30.71 -27.65 -36.73
N SER A 229 30.36 -28.92 -36.90
CA SER A 229 31.33 -30.00 -37.02
C SER A 229 32.07 -29.86 -38.35
N ASP A 230 33.38 -30.01 -38.29
CA ASP A 230 34.36 -30.10 -39.39
C ASP A 230 34.90 -28.79 -39.97
N ILE A 231 36.05 -28.36 -39.41
CA ILE A 231 37.19 -27.95 -40.23
C ILE A 231 38.43 -28.68 -39.72
N SER A 232 38.99 -29.47 -40.63
CA SER A 232 40.24 -30.22 -40.55
C SER A 232 41.43 -29.40 -40.06
N MET A 233 42.30 -30.08 -39.29
CA MET A 233 43.64 -29.61 -38.93
C MET A 233 44.45 -29.21 -40.18
N GLU A 234 44.86 -27.96 -40.26
CA GLU A 234 46.20 -27.61 -40.76
C GLU A 234 46.65 -26.23 -40.29
N ASN A 235 47.91 -26.19 -39.85
CA ASN A 235 48.80 -25.03 -39.68
C ASN A 235 48.74 -24.24 -38.36
N VAL A 236 49.40 -24.87 -37.39
CA VAL A 236 50.39 -24.28 -36.47
C VAL A 236 51.08 -23.04 -37.07
N ASN A 237 50.99 -21.90 -36.37
CA ASN A 237 52.13 -21.11 -35.84
C ASN A 237 51.82 -19.59 -35.79
N ASN A 238 51.47 -19.05 -34.62
CA ASN A 238 52.12 -17.86 -34.03
C ASN A 238 51.37 -17.36 -32.80
N LYS A 239 51.78 -17.88 -31.64
CA LYS A 239 51.47 -17.34 -30.31
C LYS A 239 52.48 -16.26 -29.96
N GLN A 240 52.57 -15.15 -30.73
CA GLN A 240 53.54 -14.09 -30.41
C GLN A 240 53.33 -12.74 -31.14
N LYS A 241 52.12 -12.16 -31.16
CA LYS A 241 51.96 -10.78 -31.69
C LYS A 241 50.77 -9.96 -31.16
N TYR A 242 50.53 -9.99 -29.85
CA TYR A 242 49.54 -9.09 -29.21
C TYR A 242 50.03 -8.52 -27.86
N GLN A 243 51.30 -8.12 -27.79
CA GLN A 243 51.88 -7.38 -26.66
C GLN A 243 52.79 -6.21 -27.11
N GLU A 244 52.63 -5.70 -28.34
CA GLU A 244 53.29 -4.46 -28.79
C GLU A 244 52.34 -3.63 -29.67
N ARG A 245 51.23 -3.20 -29.09
CA ARG A 245 50.44 -2.07 -29.64
C ARG A 245 49.79 -1.27 -28.49
N LEU A 246 50.64 -0.87 -27.56
CA LEU A 246 50.40 0.17 -26.56
C LEU A 246 51.64 1.07 -26.52
N SER A 247 51.88 1.76 -27.63
CA SER A 247 52.68 3.00 -27.71
C SER A 247 52.62 3.52 -29.15
N GLU A 248 51.52 4.17 -29.49
CA GLU A 248 51.42 5.27 -30.45
C GLU A 248 50.06 5.95 -30.27
#